data_AF-A0A328BW82-F1
#
_entry.id   AF-A0A328BW82-F1
#
_cell.length_a   1.000
_cell.length_b   1.000
_cell.length_c   1.000
_cell.angle_alpha   90.00
_cell.angle_beta   90.00
_cell.angle_gamma   90.00
#
_symmetry.space_group_name_H-M   'P 1'
#
loop_
_entity.id
_entity.type
_entity.pdbx_description
1 polymer ?
#
loop_
_entity_poly.entity_id
_entity_poly.type
_entity_poly.pdbx_seq_one_letter_code
_entity_poly.pdbx_strand_id
1 'polypeptide(L)'
;MWHGLAMRTRRSNLVPSSSTYMDTEHEEHNRAAEQRIIADIEQYGCHLGLIRGDDYLPAFAYTIGLYRTYQHPEIICLGLPESVLFAVLAKAHELVKEGRRLAPGQRYDDFLEGYDVQFLPVDQAYYPSHLGYAGWYYGSSWEFPVLQLVWPDKQHRFPWEPEANPNWKFKQPLLDRNADFRFLEERDLGVYTTTEALQGQPIRYVYHNADGDWQFHSEDSPNIEHAAVVALEVLVQRDSSLNDLHQLPLGWMAWRETANDEWSWEADEVAEEETEE
;
A
#
# COMPACT_ATOMS: atom_id res chain seq x y z
N MET A 1 33.91 -24.81 -1.21
CA MET A 1 35.02 -23.98 -1.71
C MET A 1 34.40 -22.75 -2.33
N TRP A 2 34.16 -21.72 -1.53
CA TRP A 2 33.95 -20.35 -1.97
C TRP A 2 34.65 -19.49 -0.92
N HIS A 3 35.69 -18.77 -1.36
CA HIS A 3 36.52 -17.87 -0.57
C HIS A 3 36.00 -16.45 -0.80
N GLY A 4 36.02 -15.62 0.24
CA GLY A 4 35.98 -14.16 0.02
C GLY A 4 35.32 -13.36 1.14
N LEU A 5 35.96 -13.31 2.30
CA LEU A 5 35.66 -12.30 3.31
C LEU A 5 36.08 -10.92 2.76
N ALA A 6 35.14 -10.01 2.54
CA ALA A 6 35.44 -8.60 2.27
C ALA A 6 34.80 -7.73 3.36
N MET A 7 35.62 -7.30 4.32
CA MET A 7 35.28 -6.21 5.24
C MET A 7 35.04 -4.93 4.42
N ARG A 8 33.82 -4.39 4.45
CA ARG A 8 33.52 -3.06 3.88
C ARG A 8 34.09 -1.97 4.79
N THR A 9 35.26 -1.44 4.43
CA THR A 9 35.73 -0.13 4.93
C THR A 9 35.13 0.95 4.04
N ARG A 10 34.09 1.67 4.50
CA ARG A 10 33.54 2.83 3.78
C ARG A 10 34.62 3.93 3.72
N ARG A 11 35.21 4.15 2.53
CA ARG A 11 36.01 5.35 2.23
C ARG A 11 35.03 6.49 1.94
N SER A 12 35.13 7.56 2.74
CA SER A 12 34.46 8.83 2.50
C SER A 12 35.08 9.52 1.27
N ASN A 13 34.48 9.30 0.10
CA ASN A 13 34.62 10.22 -1.02
C ASN A 13 33.30 10.98 -1.13
N LEU A 14 33.35 12.29 -0.87
CA LEU A 14 32.25 13.23 -1.09
C LEU A 14 31.93 13.27 -2.58
N VAL A 15 30.97 12.44 -2.99
CA VAL A 15 30.16 12.64 -4.19
C VAL A 15 29.05 13.64 -3.78
N PRO A 16 28.75 14.67 -4.58
CA PRO A 16 27.61 15.54 -4.27
C PRO A 16 26.32 14.70 -4.23
N SER A 17 25.54 14.88 -3.17
CA SER A 17 24.38 14.06 -2.83
C SER A 17 23.37 13.97 -3.98
N SER A 18 23.02 12.74 -4.38
CA SER A 18 21.91 12.41 -5.29
C SER A 18 20.54 12.89 -4.76
N SER A 19 20.43 13.20 -3.46
CA SER A 19 19.21 13.67 -2.79
C SER A 19 18.71 14.99 -3.41
N THR A 20 19.59 15.99 -3.53
CA THR A 20 19.19 17.34 -3.92
C THR A 20 18.60 17.50 -5.32
N TYR A 21 18.91 16.59 -6.27
CA TYR A 21 18.32 16.62 -7.62
C TYR A 21 16.99 15.85 -7.69
N MET A 22 16.91 14.69 -7.01
CA MET A 22 15.67 13.91 -6.87
C MET A 22 14.61 14.65 -6.05
N ASP A 23 15.02 15.41 -5.02
CA ASP A 23 14.14 16.22 -4.18
C ASP A 23 13.45 17.34 -5.01
N THR A 24 14.17 18.00 -5.92
CA THR A 24 13.60 19.09 -6.73
C THR A 24 12.61 18.63 -7.80
N GLU A 25 12.85 17.50 -8.46
CA GLU A 25 11.91 16.94 -9.44
C GLU A 25 10.65 16.38 -8.77
N HIS A 26 10.80 15.78 -7.58
CA HIS A 26 9.70 15.29 -6.77
C HIS A 26 8.81 16.45 -6.26
N GLU A 27 9.41 17.55 -5.80
CA GLU A 27 8.67 18.77 -5.39
C GLU A 27 7.91 19.43 -6.55
N GLU A 28 8.52 19.51 -7.74
CA GLU A 28 7.85 20.07 -8.93
C GLU A 28 6.72 19.17 -9.44
N HIS A 29 6.93 17.85 -9.45
CA HIS A 29 5.91 16.88 -9.79
C HIS A 29 4.70 16.98 -8.85
N ASN A 30 4.95 17.09 -7.54
CA ASN A 30 3.90 17.27 -6.53
C ASN A 30 3.13 18.56 -6.76
N ARG A 31 3.81 19.70 -6.99
CA ARG A 31 3.13 20.97 -7.26
C ARG A 31 2.24 20.92 -8.50
N ALA A 32 2.67 20.26 -9.56
CA ALA A 32 1.87 20.09 -10.77
C ALA A 32 0.65 19.17 -10.54
N ALA A 33 0.81 18.10 -9.75
CA ALA A 33 -0.29 17.23 -9.35
C ALA A 33 -1.32 18.01 -8.51
N GLU A 34 -0.89 18.73 -7.49
CA GLU A 34 -1.72 19.57 -6.62
C GLU A 34 -2.54 20.60 -7.41
N GLN A 35 -1.91 21.30 -8.36
CA GLN A 35 -2.60 22.26 -9.23
C GLN A 35 -3.67 21.61 -10.10
N ARG A 36 -3.40 20.42 -10.64
CA ARG A 36 -4.39 19.65 -11.43
C ARG A 36 -5.54 19.19 -10.55
N ILE A 37 -5.27 18.68 -9.34
CA ILE A 37 -6.31 18.27 -8.39
C ILE A 37 -7.25 19.44 -8.09
N ILE A 38 -6.69 20.62 -7.77
CA ILE A 38 -7.48 21.82 -7.50
C ILE A 38 -8.33 22.20 -8.73
N ALA A 39 -7.72 22.27 -9.92
CA ALA A 39 -8.40 22.67 -11.14
C ALA A 39 -9.54 21.71 -11.52
N ASP A 40 -9.32 20.40 -11.40
CA ASP A 40 -10.34 19.40 -11.71
C ASP A 40 -11.51 19.47 -10.72
N ILE A 41 -11.25 19.70 -9.43
CA ILE A 41 -12.32 19.85 -8.44
C ILE A 41 -13.10 21.15 -8.65
N GLU A 42 -12.44 22.26 -8.97
CA GLU A 42 -13.12 23.52 -9.28
C GLU A 42 -13.98 23.43 -10.55
N GLN A 43 -13.49 22.73 -11.58
CA GLN A 43 -14.17 22.62 -12.86
C GLN A 43 -15.27 21.55 -12.88
N TYR A 44 -14.99 20.39 -12.30
CA TYR A 44 -15.84 19.20 -12.41
C TYR A 44 -16.48 18.77 -11.09
N GLY A 45 -16.00 19.28 -9.95
CA GLY A 45 -16.46 18.91 -8.61
C GLY A 45 -15.71 17.73 -7.99
N CYS A 46 -14.87 17.05 -8.75
CA CYS A 46 -14.13 15.86 -8.36
C CYS A 46 -12.86 15.69 -9.21
N HIS A 47 -11.79 15.20 -8.59
CA HIS A 47 -10.60 14.68 -9.25
C HIS A 47 -10.51 13.16 -9.02
N LEU A 48 -9.93 12.42 -9.97
CA LEU A 48 -9.67 10.98 -9.85
C LEU A 48 -8.17 10.73 -9.79
N GLY A 49 -7.69 10.31 -8.62
CA GLY A 49 -6.31 9.84 -8.44
C GLY A 49 -6.20 8.38 -8.85
N LEU A 50 -5.13 8.03 -9.57
CA LEU A 50 -4.80 6.66 -9.97
C LEU A 50 -3.39 6.32 -9.49
N ILE A 51 -3.28 5.27 -8.70
CA ILE A 51 -2.01 4.65 -8.32
C ILE A 51 -1.91 3.34 -9.09
N ARG A 52 -0.85 3.24 -9.88
CA ARG A 52 -0.58 2.01 -10.65
C ARG A 52 -0.13 0.92 -9.69
N GLY A 53 -0.56 -0.29 -9.99
CA GLY A 53 -0.04 -1.48 -9.33
C GLY A 53 1.33 -1.82 -9.88
N ASP A 54 2.00 -2.72 -9.17
CA ASP A 54 3.23 -3.37 -9.59
C ASP A 54 3.06 -4.89 -9.49
N ASP A 55 4.16 -5.63 -9.50
CA ASP A 55 4.14 -7.10 -9.44
C ASP A 55 3.63 -7.65 -8.10
N TYR A 56 3.59 -6.81 -7.06
CA TYR A 56 3.12 -7.14 -5.72
C TYR A 56 1.80 -6.42 -5.36
N LEU A 57 1.74 -5.10 -5.50
CA LEU A 57 0.61 -4.28 -5.10
C LEU A 57 -0.45 -4.14 -6.20
N PRO A 58 -1.75 -4.28 -5.86
CA PRO A 58 -2.80 -4.02 -6.82
C PRO A 58 -2.90 -2.52 -7.14
N ALA A 59 -3.22 -2.21 -8.41
CA ALA A 59 -3.61 -0.86 -8.79
C ALA A 59 -4.86 -0.42 -8.03
N PHE A 60 -4.95 0.86 -7.73
CA PHE A 60 -6.15 1.45 -7.15
C PHE A 60 -6.37 2.88 -7.64
N ALA A 61 -7.62 3.30 -7.59
CA ALA A 61 -8.01 4.67 -7.87
C ALA A 61 -8.91 5.18 -6.75
N TYR A 62 -8.91 6.50 -6.55
CA TYR A 62 -9.76 7.14 -5.57
C TYR A 62 -10.22 8.52 -6.02
N THR A 63 -11.34 8.97 -5.47
CA THR A 63 -11.88 10.31 -5.70
C THR A 63 -11.28 11.32 -4.72
N ILE A 64 -11.18 12.57 -5.15
CA ILE A 64 -10.87 13.72 -4.30
C ILE A 64 -11.88 14.82 -4.63
N GLY A 65 -12.59 15.32 -3.63
CA GLY A 65 -13.53 16.44 -3.74
C GLY A 65 -15.00 16.05 -3.61
N LEU A 66 -15.36 14.76 -3.61
CA LEU A 66 -16.76 14.36 -3.41
C LEU A 66 -17.30 14.83 -2.05
N TYR A 67 -16.46 14.78 -1.02
CA TYR A 67 -16.86 15.18 0.32
C TYR A 67 -17.06 16.69 0.42
N ARG A 68 -16.10 17.48 -0.11
CA ARG A 68 -16.22 18.94 -0.12
C ARG A 68 -17.37 19.45 -0.98
N THR A 69 -17.51 18.91 -2.19
CA THR A 69 -18.42 19.46 -3.21
C THR A 69 -19.85 18.97 -3.03
N TYR A 70 -20.04 17.69 -2.70
CA TYR A 70 -21.36 17.04 -2.73
C TYR A 70 -21.81 16.50 -1.37
N GLN A 71 -21.00 16.67 -0.31
CA GLN A 71 -21.23 16.09 1.01
C GLN A 71 -21.43 14.57 0.94
N HIS A 72 -20.61 13.91 0.12
CA HIS A 72 -20.59 12.46 -0.06
C HIS A 72 -19.20 11.92 0.31
N PRO A 73 -19.07 10.76 0.96
CA PRO A 73 -17.75 10.15 1.17
C PRO A 73 -16.90 10.09 -0.10
N GLU A 74 -15.58 10.21 0.05
CA GLU A 74 -14.69 9.84 -1.05
C GLU A 74 -14.82 8.33 -1.34
N ILE A 75 -14.46 7.92 -2.53
CA ILE A 75 -14.60 6.54 -2.98
C ILE A 75 -13.25 6.02 -3.46
N ILE A 76 -12.85 4.85 -2.99
CA ILE A 76 -11.66 4.11 -3.44
C ILE A 76 -12.08 2.79 -4.08
N CYS A 77 -11.37 2.35 -5.12
CA CYS A 77 -11.54 1.04 -5.74
C CYS A 77 -10.17 0.43 -6.03
N LEU A 78 -10.00 -0.87 -5.78
CA LEU A 78 -8.73 -1.58 -5.91
C LEU A 78 -8.88 -2.80 -6.82
N GLY A 79 -7.80 -3.22 -7.47
CA GLY A 79 -7.67 -4.57 -8.05
C GLY A 79 -8.32 -4.81 -9.40
N LEU A 80 -8.93 -3.79 -10.00
CA LEU A 80 -9.45 -3.84 -11.37
C LEU A 80 -8.43 -3.25 -12.36
N PRO A 81 -8.55 -3.55 -13.67
CA PRO A 81 -7.76 -2.86 -14.68
C PRO A 81 -7.93 -1.33 -14.59
N GLU A 82 -6.87 -0.56 -14.85
CA GLU A 82 -6.86 0.92 -14.70
C GLU A 82 -8.03 1.61 -15.40
N SER A 83 -8.38 1.17 -16.62
CA SER A 83 -9.50 1.70 -17.38
C SER A 83 -10.86 1.46 -16.69
N VAL A 84 -11.01 0.31 -16.02
CA VAL A 84 -12.21 -0.04 -15.27
C VAL A 84 -12.26 0.73 -13.96
N LEU A 85 -11.14 0.86 -13.24
CA LEU A 85 -11.03 1.69 -12.03
C LEU A 85 -11.50 3.13 -12.32
N PHE A 86 -10.99 3.72 -13.39
CA PHE A 86 -11.41 5.06 -13.80
C PHE A 86 -12.90 5.11 -14.15
N ALA A 87 -13.40 4.16 -14.95
CA ALA A 87 -14.80 4.13 -15.38
C ALA A 87 -15.79 4.00 -14.20
N VAL A 88 -15.51 3.14 -13.22
CA VAL A 88 -16.40 2.96 -12.05
C VAL A 88 -16.43 4.19 -11.15
N LEU A 89 -15.30 4.87 -10.96
CA LEU A 89 -15.24 6.10 -10.16
C LEU A 89 -15.84 7.29 -10.90
N ALA A 90 -15.64 7.40 -12.22
CA ALA A 90 -16.32 8.41 -13.03
C ALA A 90 -17.84 8.23 -12.98
N LYS A 91 -18.32 6.98 -13.06
CA LYS A 91 -19.75 6.66 -12.87
C LYS A 91 -20.24 7.02 -11.46
N ALA A 92 -19.46 6.71 -10.42
CA ALA A 92 -19.77 7.09 -9.05
C ALA A 92 -19.93 8.61 -8.91
N HIS A 93 -18.98 9.37 -9.46
CA HIS A 93 -19.01 10.82 -9.48
C HIS A 93 -20.27 11.37 -10.15
N GLU A 94 -20.62 10.89 -11.36
CA GLU A 94 -21.83 11.36 -12.05
C GLU A 94 -23.11 11.07 -11.23
N LEU A 95 -23.23 9.88 -10.64
CA LEU A 95 -24.37 9.54 -9.76
C LEU A 95 -24.45 10.45 -8.54
N VAL A 96 -23.31 10.74 -7.90
CA VAL A 96 -23.25 11.61 -6.71
C VAL A 96 -23.59 13.06 -7.08
N LYS A 97 -23.11 13.53 -8.24
CA LYS A 97 -23.41 14.85 -8.80
C LYS A 97 -24.90 15.01 -9.14
N GLU A 98 -25.57 13.95 -9.57
CA GLU A 98 -27.03 13.89 -9.75
C GLU A 98 -27.80 13.82 -8.42
N GLY A 99 -27.12 13.75 -7.29
CA GLY A 99 -27.69 13.76 -5.94
C GLY A 99 -27.89 12.37 -5.33
N ARG A 100 -27.46 11.29 -6.00
CA ARG A 100 -27.52 9.95 -5.41
C ARG A 100 -26.58 9.86 -4.21
N ARG A 101 -26.98 9.10 -3.19
CA ARG A 101 -26.13 8.75 -2.05
C ARG A 101 -25.80 7.27 -2.13
N LEU A 102 -24.51 6.95 -2.27
CA LEU A 102 -24.00 5.59 -2.24
C LEU A 102 -23.77 5.22 -0.78
N ALA A 103 -24.35 4.11 -0.35
CA ALA A 103 -24.42 3.73 1.05
C ALA A 103 -23.76 2.36 1.27
N PRO A 104 -23.10 2.14 2.42
CA PRO A 104 -22.53 0.84 2.75
C PRO A 104 -23.56 -0.29 2.74
N GLY A 105 -23.11 -1.47 2.31
CA GLY A 105 -23.90 -2.72 2.34
C GLY A 105 -25.08 -2.81 1.36
N GLN A 106 -25.33 -1.77 0.57
CA GLN A 106 -26.30 -1.81 -0.53
C GLN A 106 -25.63 -2.37 -1.80
N ARG A 107 -26.38 -3.16 -2.58
CA ARG A 107 -25.96 -3.65 -3.89
C ARG A 107 -26.35 -2.67 -4.99
N TYR A 108 -25.43 -2.46 -5.93
CA TYR A 108 -25.60 -1.57 -7.07
C TYR A 108 -25.24 -2.32 -8.36
N ASP A 109 -26.17 -2.39 -9.31
CA ASP A 109 -26.06 -3.13 -10.57
C ASP A 109 -25.64 -2.25 -11.76
N ASP A 110 -25.45 -0.94 -11.53
CA ASP A 110 -25.22 0.07 -12.57
C ASP A 110 -23.76 0.53 -12.69
N PHE A 111 -22.82 -0.19 -12.06
CA PHE A 111 -21.37 0.09 -12.11
C PHE A 111 -20.60 -0.85 -13.02
N LEU A 112 -20.88 -2.16 -12.96
CA LEU A 112 -20.19 -3.19 -13.74
C LEU A 112 -21.22 -4.04 -14.48
N GLU A 113 -21.02 -4.24 -15.78
CA GLU A 113 -21.98 -4.98 -16.60
C GLU A 113 -22.10 -6.43 -16.12
N GLY A 114 -23.30 -6.79 -15.64
CA GLY A 114 -23.61 -8.13 -15.14
C GLY A 114 -23.09 -8.40 -13.73
N TYR A 115 -22.55 -7.42 -13.00
CA TYR A 115 -22.04 -7.63 -11.64
C TYR A 115 -22.53 -6.54 -10.69
N ASP A 116 -23.12 -6.96 -9.58
CA ASP A 116 -23.44 -6.05 -8.48
C ASP A 116 -22.16 -5.65 -7.75
N VAL A 117 -22.02 -4.37 -7.42
CA VAL A 117 -20.97 -3.88 -6.50
C VAL A 117 -21.57 -3.52 -5.15
N GLN A 118 -20.73 -3.48 -4.12
CA GLN A 118 -21.11 -2.97 -2.79
C GLN A 118 -20.10 -1.95 -2.31
N PHE A 119 -20.53 -1.09 -1.38
CA PHE A 119 -19.64 -0.18 -0.69
C PHE A 119 -19.40 -0.64 0.75
N LEU A 120 -18.17 -0.50 1.22
CA LEU A 120 -17.78 -0.69 2.61
C LEU A 120 -17.15 0.61 3.15
N PRO A 121 -17.31 0.95 4.43
CA PRO A 121 -16.53 2.04 5.03
C PRO A 121 -15.04 1.67 5.02
N VAL A 122 -14.16 2.66 4.90
CA VAL A 122 -12.71 2.45 5.04
C VAL A 122 -12.27 2.85 6.43
N ASP A 123 -11.47 2.00 7.08
CA ASP A 123 -10.82 2.31 8.35
C ASP A 123 -9.78 3.43 8.14
N GLN A 124 -9.81 4.45 9.00
CA GLN A 124 -8.90 5.59 8.92
C GLN A 124 -7.42 5.19 9.01
N ALA A 125 -7.11 4.03 9.57
CA ALA A 125 -5.77 3.47 9.63
C ALA A 125 -5.14 3.27 8.23
N TYR A 126 -5.95 3.13 7.17
CA TYR A 126 -5.48 2.98 5.79
C TYR A 126 -5.33 4.30 5.02
N TYR A 127 -5.81 5.42 5.57
CA TYR A 127 -5.82 6.68 4.84
C TYR A 127 -4.41 7.18 4.50
N PRO A 128 -3.42 7.15 5.40
CA PRO A 128 -2.06 7.61 5.09
C PRO A 128 -1.42 6.87 3.92
N SER A 129 -1.65 5.55 3.81
CA SER A 129 -1.03 4.70 2.78
C SER A 129 -1.79 4.67 1.45
N HIS A 130 -3.03 5.16 1.40
CA HIS A 130 -3.87 5.08 0.19
C HIS A 130 -4.34 6.45 -0.34
N LEU A 131 -4.47 7.45 0.52
CA LEU A 131 -5.24 8.67 0.22
C LEU A 131 -4.39 9.95 0.38
N GLY A 132 -3.09 9.88 0.10
CA GLY A 132 -2.12 10.96 0.34
C GLY A 132 -2.57 12.33 -0.18
N TYR A 133 -2.95 12.43 -1.46
CA TYR A 133 -3.43 13.70 -2.02
C TYR A 133 -4.81 14.13 -1.51
N ALA A 134 -5.68 13.19 -1.12
CA ALA A 134 -6.94 13.56 -0.48
C ALA A 134 -6.67 14.16 0.91
N GLY A 135 -5.79 13.53 1.70
CA GLY A 135 -5.35 14.04 3.00
C GLY A 135 -4.80 15.46 2.88
N TRP A 136 -3.88 15.68 1.93
CA TRP A 136 -3.36 17.01 1.60
C TRP A 136 -4.48 18.01 1.25
N TYR A 137 -5.38 17.63 0.33
CA TYR A 137 -6.46 18.50 -0.14
C TYR A 137 -7.42 18.92 0.99
N TYR A 138 -7.66 18.01 1.94
CA TYR A 138 -8.47 18.24 3.13
C TYR A 138 -7.68 18.86 4.30
N GLY A 139 -6.61 19.60 3.99
CA GLY A 139 -5.84 20.38 4.97
C GLY A 139 -4.85 19.55 5.78
N SER A 140 -4.28 18.51 5.17
CA SER A 140 -3.42 17.52 5.83
C SER A 140 -4.11 16.87 7.04
N SER A 141 -5.41 16.59 6.89
CA SER A 141 -6.25 15.96 7.90
C SER A 141 -6.90 14.69 7.37
N TRP A 142 -7.38 13.83 8.26
CA TRP A 142 -8.13 12.62 7.93
C TRP A 142 -9.63 12.76 8.26
N GLU A 143 -10.12 14.00 8.36
CA GLU A 143 -11.50 14.34 8.76
C GLU A 143 -12.49 14.28 7.60
N PHE A 144 -12.48 13.18 6.85
CA PHE A 144 -13.44 12.90 5.78
C PHE A 144 -13.78 11.40 5.72
N PRO A 145 -15.03 11.02 5.45
CA PRO A 145 -15.40 9.62 5.30
C PRO A 145 -15.00 9.09 3.92
N VAL A 146 -14.65 7.81 3.85
CA VAL A 146 -14.29 7.12 2.60
C VAL A 146 -15.05 5.80 2.52
N LEU A 147 -15.49 5.47 1.30
CA LEU A 147 -16.09 4.18 0.95
C LEU A 147 -15.20 3.42 -0.03
N GLN A 148 -14.97 2.14 0.22
CA GLN A 148 -14.40 1.23 -0.76
C GLN A 148 -15.52 0.66 -1.62
N LEU A 149 -15.41 0.81 -2.95
CA LEU A 149 -16.21 0.06 -3.91
C LEU A 149 -15.59 -1.35 -4.05
N VAL A 150 -16.37 -2.36 -3.69
CA VAL A 150 -16.00 -3.78 -3.73
C VAL A 150 -16.76 -4.48 -4.84
N TRP A 151 -16.05 -5.28 -5.63
CA TRP A 151 -16.58 -6.05 -6.75
C TRP A 151 -16.53 -7.56 -6.46
N PRO A 152 -17.44 -8.37 -7.03
CA PRO A 152 -17.50 -9.80 -6.77
C PRO A 152 -16.61 -10.59 -7.75
N ASP A 153 -16.41 -11.88 -7.46
CA ASP A 153 -15.78 -12.80 -8.40
C ASP A 153 -16.68 -13.14 -9.61
N LYS A 154 -16.17 -13.94 -10.56
CA LYS A 154 -16.92 -14.38 -11.76
C LYS A 154 -18.15 -15.24 -11.46
N GLN A 155 -18.36 -15.65 -10.21
CA GLN A 155 -19.54 -16.37 -9.75
C GLN A 155 -20.45 -15.48 -8.90
N HIS A 156 -20.27 -14.16 -8.96
CA HIS A 156 -21.04 -13.15 -8.24
C HIS A 156 -20.89 -13.22 -6.72
N ARG A 157 -19.75 -13.73 -6.22
CA ARG A 157 -19.47 -13.78 -4.78
C ARG A 157 -18.52 -12.67 -4.35
N PHE A 158 -18.88 -11.95 -3.30
CA PHE A 158 -18.01 -10.94 -2.69
C PHE A 158 -16.85 -11.59 -1.91
N PRO A 159 -15.73 -10.88 -1.69
CA PRO A 159 -14.54 -11.45 -1.02
C PRO A 159 -14.79 -12.04 0.37
N TRP A 160 -15.83 -11.59 1.08
CA TRP A 160 -16.21 -12.10 2.40
C TRP A 160 -17.22 -13.26 2.35
N GLU A 161 -17.77 -13.57 1.17
CA GLU A 161 -18.73 -14.66 1.03
C GLU A 161 -18.01 -16.02 0.96
N PRO A 162 -18.62 -17.08 1.52
CA PRO A 162 -18.07 -18.42 1.39
C PRO A 162 -17.81 -18.80 -0.08
N GLU A 163 -16.71 -19.50 -0.33
CA GLU A 163 -16.31 -19.98 -1.67
C GLU A 163 -15.93 -18.87 -2.67
N ALA A 164 -15.82 -17.61 -2.25
CA ALA A 164 -15.21 -16.56 -3.07
C ALA A 164 -13.82 -17.01 -3.55
N ASN A 165 -13.46 -16.65 -4.78
CA ASN A 165 -12.22 -17.09 -5.41
C ASN A 165 -10.99 -16.74 -4.54
N PRO A 166 -10.28 -17.73 -3.96
CA PRO A 166 -9.20 -17.47 -3.02
C PRO A 166 -8.02 -16.74 -3.67
N ASN A 167 -7.79 -16.94 -4.97
CA ASN A 167 -6.71 -16.28 -5.71
C ASN A 167 -6.93 -14.76 -5.85
N TRP A 168 -8.13 -14.27 -5.56
CA TRP A 168 -8.49 -12.86 -5.70
C TRP A 168 -8.55 -12.14 -4.34
N LYS A 169 -8.31 -12.85 -3.25
CA LYS A 169 -8.34 -12.31 -1.88
C LYS A 169 -7.49 -11.05 -1.73
N PHE A 170 -6.26 -11.08 -2.26
CA PHE A 170 -5.31 -9.98 -2.15
C PHE A 170 -5.32 -9.02 -3.36
N LYS A 171 -6.15 -9.30 -4.39
CA LYS A 171 -6.34 -8.36 -5.50
C LYS A 171 -7.12 -7.12 -5.07
N GLN A 172 -8.04 -7.26 -4.11
CA GLN A 172 -8.77 -6.15 -3.51
C GLN A 172 -8.79 -6.30 -1.98
N PRO A 173 -7.72 -5.86 -1.30
CA PRO A 173 -7.69 -5.85 0.15
C PRO A 173 -8.92 -5.10 0.71
N LEU A 174 -9.57 -5.69 1.71
CA LEU A 174 -10.73 -5.07 2.35
C LEU A 174 -10.25 -4.08 3.41
N LEU A 175 -10.50 -2.80 3.18
CA LEU A 175 -9.96 -1.71 4.01
C LEU A 175 -10.86 -1.37 5.21
N ASP A 176 -11.97 -2.11 5.42
CA ASP A 176 -12.86 -1.96 6.58
C ASP A 176 -12.41 -2.81 7.79
N ARG A 177 -11.37 -3.62 7.62
CA ARG A 177 -10.92 -4.64 8.59
C ARG A 177 -9.41 -4.84 8.50
N ASN A 178 -8.87 -5.70 9.38
CA ASN A 178 -7.46 -6.10 9.41
C ASN A 178 -6.46 -4.94 9.58
N ALA A 179 -6.87 -3.80 10.15
CA ALA A 179 -5.95 -2.68 10.37
C ALA A 179 -4.77 -3.03 11.31
N ASP A 180 -4.90 -4.12 12.07
CA ASP A 180 -3.86 -4.72 12.92
C ASP A 180 -2.81 -5.53 12.14
N PHE A 181 -3.13 -5.96 10.91
CA PHE A 181 -2.28 -6.76 10.03
C PHE A 181 -2.57 -6.42 8.56
N ARG A 182 -1.79 -5.47 8.00
CA ARG A 182 -2.05 -4.85 6.70
C ARG A 182 -1.38 -5.53 5.51
N PHE A 183 -0.55 -6.53 5.76
CA PHE A 183 0.17 -7.33 4.76
C PHE A 183 -0.80 -8.03 3.77
N LEU A 184 -0.36 -8.20 2.53
CA LEU A 184 -1.10 -8.89 1.45
C LEU A 184 -0.86 -10.40 1.46
N GLU A 185 -0.63 -10.94 2.64
CA GLU A 185 -0.27 -12.33 2.88
C GLU A 185 -1.17 -12.93 3.95
N GLU A 186 -1.13 -14.26 4.05
CA GLU A 186 -1.77 -14.93 5.19
C GLU A 186 -0.99 -14.62 6.47
N ARG A 187 -1.73 -14.49 7.58
CA ARG A 187 -1.15 -14.22 8.91
C ARG A 187 -0.12 -15.26 9.34
N ASP A 188 -0.31 -16.49 8.89
CA ASP A 188 0.55 -17.65 9.17
C ASP A 188 1.65 -17.87 8.13
N LEU A 189 1.88 -16.92 7.21
CA LEU A 189 3.02 -16.95 6.30
C LEU A 189 4.32 -17.10 7.10
N GLY A 190 5.12 -18.11 6.76
CA GLY A 190 6.45 -18.30 7.34
C GLY A 190 7.42 -17.25 6.81
N VAL A 191 8.02 -16.48 7.71
CA VAL A 191 8.98 -15.42 7.39
C VAL A 191 10.29 -15.63 8.14
N TYR A 192 11.40 -15.17 7.57
CA TYR A 192 12.71 -15.33 8.17
C TYR A 192 12.99 -14.22 9.18
N THR A 193 13.64 -14.58 10.28
CA THR A 193 14.07 -13.64 11.32
C THR A 193 15.25 -14.22 12.10
N THR A 194 15.72 -13.51 13.13
CA THR A 194 16.80 -13.96 14.01
C THR A 194 16.33 -14.22 15.44
N THR A 195 17.06 -15.07 16.17
CA THR A 195 16.78 -15.31 17.60
C THR A 195 16.79 -14.03 18.43
N GLU A 196 17.62 -13.05 18.07
CA GLU A 196 17.74 -11.74 18.70
C GLU A 196 16.41 -10.97 18.63
N ALA A 197 15.81 -10.91 17.44
CA ALA A 197 14.51 -10.29 17.24
C ALA A 197 13.43 -10.99 18.08
N LEU A 198 13.47 -12.34 18.12
CA LEU A 198 12.54 -13.13 18.95
C LEU A 198 12.75 -12.95 20.46
N GLN A 199 13.96 -12.59 20.88
CA GLN A 199 14.32 -12.29 22.27
C GLN A 199 14.06 -10.83 22.65
N GLY A 200 13.49 -10.03 21.75
CA GLY A 200 13.05 -8.66 22.01
C GLY A 200 14.03 -7.58 21.60
N GLN A 201 15.10 -7.91 20.86
CA GLN A 201 15.85 -6.86 20.17
C GLN A 201 14.97 -6.23 19.07
N PRO A 202 15.02 -4.90 18.89
CA PRO A 202 14.23 -4.24 17.85
C PRO A 202 14.53 -4.82 16.47
N ILE A 203 13.49 -5.04 15.66
CA ILE A 203 13.64 -5.27 14.23
C ILE A 203 14.04 -3.94 13.61
N ARG A 204 15.17 -3.91 12.90
CA ARG A 204 15.72 -2.68 12.31
C ARG A 204 15.95 -2.77 10.83
N TYR A 205 15.92 -3.97 10.26
CA TYR A 205 16.12 -4.23 8.85
C TYR A 205 15.04 -5.20 8.38
N VAL A 206 14.36 -4.86 7.30
CA VAL A 206 13.31 -5.65 6.69
C VAL A 206 13.59 -5.76 5.22
N TYR A 207 13.49 -6.96 4.67
CA TYR A 207 13.72 -7.25 3.26
C TYR A 207 12.47 -7.91 2.69
N HIS A 208 12.02 -7.41 1.55
CA HIS A 208 11.05 -8.09 0.71
C HIS A 208 11.80 -8.53 -0.54
N ASN A 209 12.23 -9.79 -0.54
CA ASN A 209 13.10 -10.32 -1.57
C ASN A 209 12.39 -10.36 -2.93
N ALA A 210 13.16 -10.44 -4.02
CA ALA A 210 12.60 -10.52 -5.37
C ALA A 210 11.77 -11.80 -5.63
N ASP A 211 11.99 -12.86 -4.84
CA ASP A 211 11.23 -14.10 -4.89
C ASP A 211 9.94 -14.08 -4.03
N GLY A 212 9.69 -12.99 -3.32
CA GLY A 212 8.52 -12.81 -2.45
C GLY A 212 8.73 -13.23 -1.00
N ASP A 213 9.94 -13.67 -0.62
CA ASP A 213 10.24 -13.99 0.77
C ASP A 213 10.41 -12.72 1.61
N TRP A 214 9.80 -12.71 2.79
CA TRP A 214 9.98 -11.65 3.77
C TRP A 214 11.03 -12.03 4.82
N GLN A 215 11.89 -11.06 5.15
CA GLN A 215 12.90 -11.21 6.20
C GLN A 215 12.91 -10.03 7.16
N PHE A 216 13.07 -10.29 8.46
CA PHE A 216 13.00 -9.30 9.53
C PHE A 216 14.14 -9.48 10.53
N HIS A 217 15.09 -8.54 10.57
CA HIS A 217 16.35 -8.68 11.30
C HIS A 217 16.62 -7.50 12.25
N SER A 218 17.30 -7.76 13.36
CA SER A 218 17.76 -6.73 14.30
C SER A 218 19.06 -6.03 13.86
N GLU A 219 19.79 -6.63 12.91
CA GLU A 219 21.09 -6.17 12.42
C GLU A 219 21.16 -6.35 10.90
N ASP A 220 21.93 -5.48 10.23
CA ASP A 220 22.14 -5.47 8.76
C ASP A 220 22.82 -6.75 8.26
N SER A 221 23.65 -7.37 9.10
CA SER A 221 24.36 -8.61 8.78
C SER A 221 24.00 -9.68 9.81
N PRO A 222 22.80 -10.29 9.71
CA PRO A 222 22.33 -11.28 10.68
C PRO A 222 23.21 -12.53 10.67
N ASN A 223 23.44 -13.12 11.85
CA ASN A 223 24.09 -14.42 11.93
C ASN A 223 23.14 -15.53 11.48
N ILE A 224 23.47 -16.21 10.38
CA ILE A 224 22.66 -17.31 9.84
C ILE A 224 22.49 -18.49 10.81
N GLU A 225 23.44 -18.70 11.74
CA GLU A 225 23.30 -19.73 12.77
C GLU A 225 22.16 -19.43 13.75
N HIS A 226 21.71 -18.18 13.79
CA HIS A 226 20.61 -17.70 14.62
C HIS A 226 19.31 -17.50 13.82
N ALA A 227 19.27 -17.95 12.57
CA ALA A 227 18.08 -17.85 11.74
C ALA A 227 16.92 -18.67 12.33
N ALA A 228 15.72 -18.10 12.24
CA ALA A 228 14.47 -18.73 12.63
C ALA A 228 13.39 -18.41 11.60
N VAL A 229 12.39 -19.28 11.50
CA VAL A 229 11.17 -19.04 10.73
C VAL A 229 10.00 -18.98 11.68
N VAL A 230 9.19 -17.93 11.57
CA VAL A 230 7.98 -17.73 12.38
C VAL A 230 6.83 -17.27 11.50
N ALA A 231 5.60 -17.39 11.99
CA ALA A 231 4.45 -16.77 11.33
C ALA A 231 4.60 -15.24 11.32
N LEU A 232 4.30 -14.59 10.21
CA LEU A 232 4.40 -13.13 10.05
C LEU A 232 3.61 -12.39 11.14
N GLU A 233 2.43 -12.88 11.53
CA GLU A 233 1.65 -12.23 12.60
C GLU A 233 2.38 -12.17 13.94
N VAL A 234 3.29 -13.12 14.22
CA VAL A 234 4.04 -13.16 15.48
C VAL A 234 4.98 -11.96 15.58
N LEU A 235 5.53 -11.50 14.45
CA LEU A 235 6.38 -10.31 14.41
C LEU A 235 5.53 -9.04 14.45
N VAL A 236 4.46 -8.97 13.65
CA VAL A 236 3.56 -7.80 13.62
C VAL A 236 2.88 -7.55 14.97
N GLN A 237 2.51 -8.59 15.72
CA GLN A 237 1.96 -8.44 17.07
C GLN A 237 2.97 -7.91 18.09
N ARG A 238 4.27 -8.18 17.90
CA ARG A 238 5.34 -7.67 18.75
C ARG A 238 5.74 -6.25 18.38
N ASP A 239 5.65 -5.93 17.10
CA ASP A 239 6.00 -4.64 16.54
C ASP A 239 4.97 -4.23 15.50
N SER A 240 3.97 -3.46 15.96
CA SER A 240 2.88 -3.00 15.10
C SER A 240 3.32 -2.03 14.01
N SER A 241 4.51 -1.40 14.15
CA SER A 241 5.04 -0.49 13.13
C SER A 241 5.47 -1.21 11.85
N LEU A 242 5.60 -2.54 11.88
CA LEU A 242 5.80 -3.34 10.66
C LEU A 242 4.62 -3.21 9.68
N ASN A 243 3.42 -2.84 10.15
CA ASN A 243 2.30 -2.54 9.27
C ASN A 243 2.55 -1.36 8.32
N ASP A 244 3.51 -0.49 8.62
CA ASP A 244 3.87 0.62 7.74
C ASP A 244 4.67 0.13 6.52
N LEU A 245 5.21 -1.09 6.57
CA LEU A 245 5.97 -1.74 5.50
C LEU A 245 5.14 -2.69 4.62
N HIS A 246 3.82 -2.81 4.83
CA HIS A 246 2.96 -3.71 4.04
C HIS A 246 2.99 -3.44 2.52
N GLN A 247 3.42 -2.25 2.12
CA GLN A 247 3.57 -1.80 0.73
C GLN A 247 5.02 -1.83 0.23
N LEU A 248 5.97 -2.37 0.99
CA LEU A 248 7.35 -2.50 0.55
C LEU A 248 7.39 -3.35 -0.74
N PRO A 249 7.90 -2.85 -1.87
CA PRO A 249 7.88 -3.60 -3.13
C PRO A 249 8.81 -4.83 -3.10
N LEU A 250 8.65 -5.73 -4.07
CA LEU A 250 9.58 -6.84 -4.28
C LEU A 250 10.97 -6.33 -4.63
N GLY A 251 11.99 -6.95 -4.06
CA GLY A 251 13.39 -6.55 -4.22
C GLY A 251 13.73 -5.25 -3.50
N TRP A 252 12.99 -4.86 -2.46
CA TRP A 252 13.27 -3.67 -1.66
C TRP A 252 13.60 -4.02 -0.22
N MET A 253 14.28 -3.09 0.44
CA MET A 253 14.60 -3.19 1.86
C MET A 253 14.24 -1.90 2.60
N ALA A 254 13.95 -2.05 3.89
CA ALA A 254 13.64 -0.97 4.79
C ALA A 254 14.47 -1.06 6.07
N TRP A 255 14.88 0.09 6.61
CA TRP A 255 15.66 0.16 7.84
C TRP A 255 15.26 1.32 8.74
N ARG A 256 15.65 1.21 10.02
CA ARG A 256 15.52 2.27 11.03
C ARG A 256 16.60 2.16 12.10
N GLU A 257 16.93 3.28 12.75
CA GLU A 257 17.99 3.34 13.75
C GLU A 257 17.58 2.71 15.09
N THR A 258 16.36 3.03 15.56
CA THR A 258 15.77 2.49 16.79
C THR A 258 14.35 1.99 16.56
N ALA A 259 13.77 1.31 17.56
CA ALA A 259 12.40 0.78 17.51
C ALA A 259 11.30 1.83 17.28
N ASN A 260 11.59 3.11 17.52
CA ASN A 260 10.61 4.20 17.46
C ASN A 260 10.86 5.17 16.31
N ASP A 261 11.94 4.98 15.54
CA ASP A 261 12.23 5.85 14.40
C ASP A 261 11.40 5.42 13.18
N GLU A 262 11.14 6.39 12.30
CA GLU A 262 10.48 6.14 11.02
C GLU A 262 11.34 5.23 10.14
N TRP A 263 10.67 4.43 9.32
CA TRP A 263 11.32 3.58 8.33
C TRP A 263 11.86 4.42 7.17
N SER A 264 13.11 4.17 6.80
CA SER A 264 13.65 4.50 5.48
C SER A 264 13.63 3.25 4.62
N TRP A 265 13.55 3.40 3.29
CA TRP A 265 13.57 2.26 2.38
C TRP A 265 14.23 2.62 1.05
N GLU A 266 14.74 1.60 0.37
CA GLU A 266 15.32 1.69 -0.97
C GLU A 266 15.21 0.35 -1.71
N ALA A 267 15.48 0.36 -3.02
CA ALA A 267 15.62 -0.88 -3.78
C ALA A 267 16.88 -1.62 -3.32
N ASP A 268 16.77 -2.94 -3.14
CA ASP A 268 17.89 -3.79 -2.73
C ASP A 268 18.74 -4.16 -3.95
N GLU A 269 19.85 -3.43 -4.14
CA GLU A 269 20.78 -3.63 -5.27
C GLU A 269 21.38 -5.06 -5.32
N VAL A 270 21.35 -5.83 -4.23
CA VAL A 270 21.86 -7.22 -4.21
C VAL A 270 20.93 -8.18 -4.96
N ALA A 271 19.63 -7.87 -5.01
CA ALA A 271 18.65 -8.69 -5.73
C ALA A 271 18.81 -8.60 -7.26
N GLU A 272 19.39 -7.51 -7.79
CA GLU A 272 19.64 -7.36 -9.22
C GLU A 272 20.74 -8.33 -9.71
N GLU A 273 21.80 -8.56 -8.91
CA GLU A 273 22.93 -9.42 -9.29
C GLU A 273 22.56 -10.92 -9.35
N GLU A 274 21.59 -11.39 -8.55
CA GLU A 274 21.18 -12.82 -8.56
C GLU A 274 20.23 -13.19 -9.72
N THR A 275 19.65 -12.21 -10.40
CA THR A 275 18.76 -12.45 -11.56
C THR A 275 19.48 -12.53 -12.91
N GLU A 276 20.79 -12.20 -12.95
CA GLU A 276 21.61 -12.22 -14.17
C GLU A 276 22.43 -13.51 -14.38
N GLU A 277 22.30 -14.55 -13.54
CA GLU A 277 23.02 -15.85 -13.68
C GLU A 277 22.22 -16.99 -14.33
#